data_AF-A0A7Z7YRX5-F1
#
_entry.id   AF-A0A7Z7YRX5-F1
#
_cell.length_a   1.000
_cell.length_b   1.000
_cell.length_c   1.000
_cell.angle_alpha   90.00
_cell.angle_beta   90.00
_cell.angle_gamma   90.00
#
_symmetry.space_group_name_H-M   'P 1'
#
loop_
_entity.id
_entity.type
_entity.pdbx_description
1 polymer ?
#
loop_
_entity_poly.entity_id
_entity_poly.type
_entity_poly.pdbx_seq_one_letter_code
_entity_poly.pdbx_strand_id
1 'polypeptide(L)'
;MNEQWMSALPLDNVKDISPVSGGDVNEAFKVTTVEEDIFFLLVQRQRSEAFYAAEIAGLNEFENAGITAPRVIASGEINGDAYLLLSFLEEGSQGSQRELARLVARMHSQYQQDNKFGFRLPHEGADISF
;
A
#
# COMPACT_ATOMS: atom_id res chain seq x y z
N MET A 1 -12.24 8.38 -11.46
CA MET A 1 -12.90 7.22 -10.85
C MET A 1 -14.40 7.30 -11.09
N ASN A 2 -15.14 6.19 -11.19
CA ASN A 2 -16.60 6.18 -11.45
C ASN A 2 -17.40 5.66 -10.23
N GLU A 3 -18.74 5.73 -10.29
CA GLU A 3 -19.66 5.28 -9.22
C GLU A 3 -19.49 3.80 -8.85
N GLN A 4 -19.02 2.97 -9.78
CA GLN A 4 -18.81 1.56 -9.54
C GLN A 4 -17.70 1.32 -8.52
N TRP A 5 -16.58 2.05 -8.61
CA TRP A 5 -15.49 1.97 -7.63
C TRP A 5 -15.95 2.42 -6.24
N MET A 6 -16.78 3.46 -6.16
CA MET A 6 -17.35 3.92 -4.88
C MET A 6 -18.21 2.83 -4.21
N SER A 7 -18.88 2.00 -5.01
CA SER A 7 -19.75 0.93 -4.52
C SER A 7 -19.02 -0.41 -4.31
N ALA A 8 -17.91 -0.63 -5.01
CA ALA A 8 -17.18 -1.90 -5.01
C ALA A 8 -16.07 -1.95 -3.95
N LEU A 9 -15.56 -0.80 -3.52
CA LEU A 9 -14.61 -0.76 -2.40
C LEU A 9 -15.29 -1.25 -1.13
N PRO A 10 -14.59 -2.01 -0.27
CA PRO A 10 -15.12 -2.48 1.01
C PRO A 10 -15.09 -1.36 2.07
N LEU A 11 -15.65 -0.21 1.73
CA LEU A 11 -15.77 0.97 2.58
C LEU A 11 -17.23 1.41 2.60
N ASP A 12 -17.73 1.74 3.79
CA ASP A 12 -19.06 2.34 3.91
C ASP A 12 -19.01 3.81 3.44
N ASN A 13 -20.08 4.24 2.75
CA ASN A 13 -20.34 5.65 2.45
C ASN A 13 -19.16 6.41 1.82
N VAL A 14 -18.56 5.90 0.74
CA VAL A 14 -17.53 6.65 0.00
C VAL A 14 -18.10 7.99 -0.52
N LYS A 15 -17.49 9.10 -0.11
CA LYS A 15 -17.88 10.47 -0.46
C LYS A 15 -17.11 11.01 -1.67
N ASP A 16 -15.79 10.80 -1.69
CA ASP A 16 -14.91 11.27 -2.77
C ASP A 16 -13.77 10.28 -3.06
N ILE A 17 -13.37 10.21 -4.33
CA ILE A 17 -12.16 9.53 -4.76
C ILE A 17 -11.41 10.47 -5.72
N SER A 18 -10.37 11.13 -5.22
CA SER A 18 -9.60 12.12 -5.96
C SER A 18 -8.19 11.60 -6.29
N PRO A 19 -7.68 11.84 -7.51
CA PRO A 19 -6.32 11.42 -7.86
C PRO A 19 -5.29 12.21 -7.05
N VAL A 20 -4.19 11.55 -6.69
CA VAL A 20 -3.03 12.18 -6.05
C VAL A 20 -1.80 11.98 -6.91
N SER A 21 -0.93 12.99 -6.94
CA SER A 21 0.31 12.94 -7.73
C SER A 21 1.32 11.98 -7.10
N GLY A 22 2.16 11.33 -7.92
CA GLY A 22 3.26 10.49 -7.45
C GLY A 22 3.21 9.03 -7.89
N GLY A 23 2.17 8.61 -8.60
CA GLY A 23 2.11 7.27 -9.21
C GLY A 23 2.93 7.20 -10.50
N ASP A 24 4.03 6.45 -10.51
CA ASP A 24 4.77 6.10 -11.74
C ASP A 24 4.19 4.81 -12.34
N VAL A 25 4.07 3.76 -11.51
CA VAL A 25 3.59 2.43 -11.90
C VAL A 25 2.08 2.23 -11.68
N ASN A 26 1.53 2.82 -10.62
CA ASN A 26 0.14 2.66 -10.20
C ASN A 26 -0.61 3.99 -10.38
N GLU A 27 -1.90 3.93 -10.67
CA GLU A 27 -2.78 5.06 -10.41
C GLU A 27 -3.00 5.17 -8.90
N ALA A 28 -2.85 6.39 -8.36
CA ALA A 28 -2.97 6.66 -6.94
C ALA A 28 -4.12 7.62 -6.65
N PHE A 29 -4.94 7.29 -5.65
CA PHE A 29 -6.10 8.06 -5.25
C PHE A 29 -6.16 8.24 -3.74
N LYS A 30 -6.70 9.38 -3.31
CA LYS A 30 -7.21 9.61 -1.96
C LYS A 30 -8.69 9.25 -1.95
N VAL A 31 -9.10 8.40 -1.03
CA VAL A 31 -10.51 8.05 -0.80
C VAL A 31 -10.94 8.71 0.51
N THR A 32 -12.07 9.40 0.49
CA THR A 32 -12.67 10.04 1.68
C THR A 32 -14.09 9.50 1.87
N THR A 33 -14.44 9.06 3.07
CA THR A 33 -15.82 8.63 3.41
C THR A 33 -16.68 9.81 3.84
N VAL A 34 -17.99 9.61 4.00
CA VAL A 34 -18.91 10.62 4.53
C VAL A 34 -18.56 10.99 5.98
N GLU A 35 -18.00 10.04 6.72
CA GLU A 35 -17.50 10.20 8.10
C GLU A 35 -16.15 10.93 8.17
N GLU A 36 -15.60 11.35 7.02
CA GLU A 36 -14.29 12.01 6.85
C GLU A 36 -13.08 11.12 7.16
N ASP A 37 -13.25 9.80 7.14
CA ASP A 37 -12.11 8.87 7.16
C ASP A 37 -11.37 8.92 5.83
N ILE A 38 -10.04 8.81 5.88
CA ILE A 38 -9.17 8.95 4.71
C ILE A 38 -8.36 7.68 4.47
N PHE A 39 -8.36 7.23 3.22
CA PHE A 39 -7.60 6.09 2.75
C PHE A 39 -6.77 6.45 1.51
N PHE A 40 -5.74 5.64 1.26
CA PHE A 40 -4.92 5.72 0.07
C PHE A 40 -5.17 4.49 -0.79
N LEU A 41 -5.59 4.69 -2.03
CA LEU A 41 -5.95 3.64 -2.97
C LEU A 41 -4.93 3.61 -4.11
N LEU A 42 -4.30 2.46 -4.30
CA LEU A 42 -3.52 2.14 -5.47
C LEU A 42 -4.35 1.27 -6.41
N VAL A 43 -4.29 1.56 -7.70
CA VAL A 43 -4.91 0.78 -8.76
C VAL A 43 -3.88 0.45 -9.82
N GLN A 44 -3.84 -0.81 -10.23
CA GLN A 44 -3.07 -1.25 -11.37
C GLN A 44 -3.99 -1.88 -12.43
N ARG A 45 -3.97 -1.31 -13.64
CA ARG A 45 -4.87 -1.73 -14.70
C ARG A 45 -4.49 -3.10 -15.27
N GLN A 46 -5.50 -3.88 -15.65
CA GLN A 46 -5.32 -5.15 -16.37
C GLN A 46 -4.39 -6.13 -15.65
N ARG A 47 -4.45 -6.14 -14.32
CA ARG A 47 -3.69 -7.04 -13.46
C ARG A 47 -4.65 -7.68 -12.47
N SER A 48 -4.38 -8.93 -12.13
CA SER A 48 -5.08 -9.62 -11.05
C SER A 48 -4.62 -9.10 -9.69
N GLU A 49 -5.43 -9.30 -8.66
CA GLU A 49 -5.09 -9.00 -7.26
C GLU A 49 -3.68 -9.47 -6.82
N ALA A 50 -3.20 -10.59 -7.37
CA ALA A 50 -1.88 -11.14 -7.08
C ALA A 50 -0.71 -10.15 -7.29
N PHE A 51 -0.91 -9.12 -8.12
CA PHE A 51 0.07 -8.05 -8.35
C PHE A 51 0.52 -7.36 -7.05
N TYR A 52 -0.39 -7.18 -6.10
CA TYR A 52 -0.07 -6.53 -4.81
C TYR A 52 0.41 -7.51 -3.72
N ALA A 53 0.54 -8.81 -4.00
CA ALA A 53 0.87 -9.81 -2.99
C ALA A 53 2.22 -9.54 -2.29
N ALA A 54 3.24 -9.13 -3.06
CA ALA A 54 4.56 -8.79 -2.52
C ALA A 54 4.51 -7.52 -1.65
N GLU A 55 3.79 -6.49 -2.09
CA GLU A 55 3.62 -5.23 -1.36
C GLU A 55 2.89 -5.46 -0.04
N ILE A 56 1.77 -6.20 -0.07
CA ILE A 56 0.99 -6.57 1.12
C ILE A 56 1.87 -7.34 2.11
N ALA A 57 2.65 -8.31 1.63
CA ALA A 57 3.55 -9.06 2.49
C ALA A 57 4.61 -8.15 3.13
N GLY A 58 5.21 -7.22 2.38
CA GLY A 58 6.19 -6.26 2.89
C GLY A 58 5.61 -5.34 3.97
N LEU A 59 4.42 -4.77 3.74
CA LEU A 59 3.73 -3.91 4.72
C LEU A 59 3.39 -4.67 6.01
N ASN A 60 2.96 -5.93 5.89
CA ASN A 60 2.71 -6.78 7.06
C ASN A 60 3.98 -7.08 7.86
N GLU A 61 5.13 -7.30 7.21
CA GLU A 61 6.41 -7.47 7.91
C GLU A 61 6.85 -6.17 8.60
N PHE A 62 6.60 -5.00 7.99
CA PHE A 62 6.82 -3.72 8.66
C PHE A 62 5.95 -3.54 9.89
N GLU A 63 4.68 -3.92 9.82
CA GLU A 63 3.79 -3.93 10.99
C GLU A 63 4.32 -4.83 12.10
N ASN A 64 4.68 -6.08 11.78
CA ASN A 64 5.22 -7.03 12.74
C ASN A 64 6.53 -6.54 13.40
N ALA A 65 7.36 -5.82 12.66
CA ALA A 65 8.60 -5.22 13.15
C ALA A 65 8.40 -3.90 13.93
N GLY A 66 7.16 -3.42 14.06
CA GLY A 66 6.84 -2.14 14.71
C GLY A 66 7.39 -0.94 13.94
N ILE A 67 7.48 -1.07 12.61
CA ILE A 67 7.87 0.00 11.68
C ILE A 67 6.61 0.76 11.26
N THR A 68 6.71 2.09 11.29
CA THR A 68 5.64 2.97 10.82
C THR A 68 5.60 2.93 9.29
N ALA A 69 4.51 2.39 8.76
CA ALA A 69 4.19 2.31 7.34
C ALA A 69 2.66 2.24 7.19
N PRO A 70 2.11 2.50 5.99
CA PRO A 70 0.68 2.31 5.74
C PRO A 70 0.24 0.88 6.09
N ARG A 71 -1.00 0.75 6.58
CA ARG A 71 -1.62 -0.53 6.91
C ARG A 71 -2.53 -0.97 5.79
N VAL A 72 -2.52 -2.27 5.48
CA VAL A 72 -3.42 -2.85 4.48
C VAL A 72 -4.82 -2.90 5.06
N ILE A 73 -5.76 -2.20 4.41
CA ILE A 73 -7.18 -2.20 4.76
C ILE A 73 -7.92 -3.25 3.94
N ALA A 74 -7.67 -3.28 2.63
CA ALA A 74 -8.21 -4.27 1.72
C ALA A 74 -7.38 -4.37 0.44
N SER A 75 -7.49 -5.49 -0.27
CA SER A 75 -7.00 -5.70 -1.63
C SER A 75 -8.03 -6.48 -2.43
N GLY A 76 -7.90 -6.45 -3.75
CA GLY A 76 -8.79 -7.19 -4.62
C GLY A 76 -8.60 -6.84 -6.08
N GLU A 77 -9.62 -7.17 -6.86
CA GLU A 77 -9.74 -6.84 -8.26
C GLU A 77 -11.12 -6.24 -8.53
N ILE A 78 -11.15 -5.14 -9.29
CA ILE A 78 -12.39 -4.49 -9.74
C ILE A 78 -12.25 -4.32 -11.25
N ASN A 79 -13.14 -4.96 -12.02
CA ASN A 79 -13.18 -4.90 -13.49
C ASN A 79 -11.87 -5.31 -14.21
N GLY A 80 -11.10 -6.24 -13.66
CA GLY A 80 -9.80 -6.61 -14.24
C GLY A 80 -8.63 -5.71 -13.81
N ASP A 81 -8.89 -4.74 -12.93
CA ASP A 81 -7.86 -3.88 -12.36
C ASP A 81 -7.62 -4.26 -10.89
N ALA A 82 -6.37 -4.57 -10.55
CA ALA A 82 -5.97 -4.86 -9.18
C ALA A 82 -6.05 -3.58 -8.34
N TYR A 83 -6.42 -3.71 -7.08
CA TYR A 83 -6.37 -2.60 -6.13
C TYR A 83 -5.75 -2.97 -4.80
N LEU A 84 -5.16 -1.97 -4.15
CA LEU A 84 -4.68 -2.02 -2.79
C LEU A 84 -5.14 -0.76 -2.05
N LEU A 85 -5.96 -0.96 -1.02
CA LEU A 85 -6.48 0.07 -0.16
C LEU A 85 -5.69 0.09 1.16
N LEU A 86 -5.11 1.24 1.47
CA LEU A 86 -4.20 1.44 2.60
C LEU A 86 -4.73 2.52 3.54
N SER A 87 -4.32 2.48 4.79
CA SER A 87 -4.47 3.61 5.72
C SER A 87 -3.76 4.83 5.15
N PHE A 88 -4.37 6.01 5.26
CA PHE A 88 -3.71 7.24 4.86
C PHE A 88 -2.74 7.72 5.96
N LEU A 89 -1.51 8.05 5.58
CA LEU A 89 -0.55 8.71 6.47
C LEU A 89 -0.47 10.19 6.07
N GLU A 90 -0.79 11.06 7.02
CA GLU A 90 -0.60 12.50 6.81
C GLU A 90 0.89 12.82 6.78
N GLU A 91 1.30 13.53 5.73
CA GLU A 91 2.67 14.01 5.62
C GLU A 91 2.93 15.09 6.68
N GLY A 92 3.96 14.88 7.49
CA GLY A 92 4.40 15.87 8.46
C GLY A 92 5.10 17.04 7.78
N SER A 93 4.95 18.24 8.33
CA SER A 93 5.66 19.44 7.84
C SER A 93 7.15 19.44 8.16
N GLN A 94 7.61 18.51 9.02
CA GLN A 94 8.99 18.35 9.45
C GLN A 94 9.31 16.87 9.65
N GLY A 95 10.59 16.53 9.49
CA GLY A 95 11.11 15.18 9.74
C GLY A 95 12.43 15.20 10.50
N SER A 96 12.81 14.04 11.04
CA SER A 96 14.00 13.87 11.86
C SER A 96 14.89 12.77 11.28
N GLN A 97 16.01 13.18 10.67
CA GLN A 97 17.01 12.25 10.12
C GLN A 97 17.54 11.28 11.18
N ARG A 98 17.62 11.72 12.44
CA ARG A 98 18.05 10.88 13.57
C ARG A 98 17.02 9.79 13.88
N GLU A 99 15.73 10.11 13.83
CA GLU A 99 14.67 9.11 14.06
C GLU A 99 14.56 8.14 12.89
N LEU A 100 14.67 8.65 11.66
CA LEU A 100 14.78 7.82 10.46
C LEU A 100 15.96 6.83 10.57
N ALA A 101 17.15 7.31 10.95
CA ALA A 101 18.32 6.45 11.10
C ALA A 101 18.11 5.35 12.15
N ARG A 102 17.47 5.67 13.29
CA ARG A 102 17.14 4.67 14.32
C ARG A 102 16.12 3.64 13.82
N LEU A 103 15.12 4.08 13.06
CA LEU A 103 14.11 3.20 12.48
C LEU A 103 14.73 2.26 11.45
N VAL A 104 15.54 2.77 10.53
CA VAL A 104 16.24 1.96 9.52
C VAL A 104 17.21 0.97 10.18
N ALA A 105 17.95 1.38 11.21
CA ALA A 105 18.81 0.46 11.95
C ALA A 105 18.02 -0.68 12.63
N ARG A 106 16.85 -0.39 13.20
CA ARG A 106 15.95 -1.40 13.78
C ARG A 106 15.38 -2.34 12.72
N MET A 107 15.07 -1.82 11.53
CA MET A 107 14.64 -2.62 10.39
C MET A 107 15.75 -3.61 9.98
N HIS A 108 16.99 -3.13 9.83
CA HIS A 108 18.13 -4.00 9.46
C HIS A 108 18.54 -4.99 10.55
N SER A 109 18.13 -4.79 11.81
CA SER A 109 18.36 -5.76 12.88
C SER A 109 17.34 -6.90 12.89
N GLN A 110 16.38 -6.94 11.96
CA GLN A 110 15.50 -8.08 11.76
C GLN A 110 16.21 -9.13 10.91
N TYR A 111 16.27 -10.36 11.40
CA TYR A 111 16.95 -11.46 10.72
C TYR A 111 15.94 -12.54 10.31
N GLN A 112 16.13 -13.08 9.11
CA GLN A 112 15.41 -14.28 8.67
C GLN A 112 15.92 -15.48 9.48
N GLN A 113 15.01 -16.30 9.98
CA GLN A 113 15.31 -17.36 10.95
C GLN A 113 16.28 -18.44 10.43
N ASP A 114 16.28 -18.70 9.12
CA ASP A 114 17.15 -19.71 8.48
C ASP A 114 18.46 -19.11 7.93
N ASN A 115 18.75 -17.84 8.18
CA ASN A 115 19.92 -17.11 7.68
C ASN A 115 20.07 -17.16 6.14
N LYS A 116 18.95 -17.11 5.41
CA LYS A 116 18.95 -17.06 3.94
C LYS A 116 18.67 -15.66 3.40
N PHE A 117 19.13 -15.41 2.18
CA PHE A 117 18.79 -14.22 1.41
C PHE A 117 17.55 -14.46 0.54
N GLY A 118 16.88 -13.36 0.18
CA GLY A 118 15.68 -13.36 -0.65
C GLY A 118 14.40 -13.09 0.14
N PHE A 119 13.27 -13.17 -0.54
CA PHE A 119 11.94 -13.02 0.05
C PHE A 119 11.04 -14.15 -0.41
N ARG A 120 10.00 -14.46 0.37
CA ARG A 120 9.15 -15.64 0.14
C ARG A 120 8.22 -15.51 -1.08
N LEU A 121 8.05 -14.29 -1.59
CA LEU A 121 7.24 -14.00 -2.77
C LEU A 121 8.15 -13.46 -3.88
N PRO A 122 7.85 -13.77 -5.16
CA PRO A 122 8.55 -13.16 -6.28
C PRO A 122 8.28 -11.66 -6.33
N HIS A 123 9.16 -10.93 -7.02
CA HIS A 123 8.92 -9.52 -7.30
C HIS A 123 8.12 -9.40 -8.59
N GLU A 124 7.01 -8.66 -8.54
CA GLU A 124 6.30 -8.22 -9.74
C GLU A 124 6.31 -6.69 -9.82
N GLY A 125 6.99 -6.16 -10.84
CA GLY A 125 6.96 -4.75 -11.23
C GLY A 125 6.16 -4.53 -12.52
N ALA A 126 6.04 -3.27 -12.96
CA ALA A 126 5.29 -2.91 -14.16
C ALA A 126 5.76 -3.67 -15.42
N ASP A 127 7.07 -3.86 -15.56
CA ASP A 127 7.73 -4.35 -16.78
C ASP A 127 8.65 -5.57 -16.58
N ILE A 128 8.86 -6.03 -15.34
CA ILE A 128 9.80 -7.12 -15.02
C ILE A 128 9.29 -7.97 -13.86
N SER A 129 9.37 -9.29 -14.03
CA SER A 129 9.19 -10.29 -12.97
C SER A 129 10.43 -11.19 -12.89
N PHE A 130 10.84 -11.55 -11.68
CA PHE A 130 11.98 -12.44 -11.40
C PHE A 130 11.64 -13.44 -10.29
#